data_AF-A0A7S2EA50-F1
#
_entry.id   AF-A0A7S2EA50-F1
#
_cell.length_a   1.000
_cell.length_b   1.000
_cell.length_c   1.000
_cell.angle_alpha   90.00
_cell.angle_beta   90.00
_cell.angle_gamma   90.00
#
_symmetry.space_group_name_H-M   'P 1'
#
loop_
_entity.id
_entity.type
_entity.pdbx_description
1 polymer ?
#
loop_
_entity_poly.entity_id
_entity_poly.type
_entity_poly.pdbx_seq_one_letter_code
_entity_poly.pdbx_strand_id
1 'polypeptide(L)'
;AYSLALILKAQYSIDSSSDTWQDYGLLRFPFEIHAGWIVAATFVNFSVFLVSLNAYTTVLFVVAVLSLIGIIAIATLSLWYLAKPNFVIPSVLAWAMVGVAVELKDPMQSIFNQFTGRTISTVRISAAFLATLMCVMVLVRAAQLMMGEGHHENEEDTPRQEGSAAETEPTSDFVKVEEDKDTGKDFVKVEAEPV
;
A
#
# COMPACT_ATOMS: atom_id res chain seq x y z
N ALA A 1 -17.72 -4.91 -14.44
CA ALA A 1 -17.42 -4.19 -13.19
C ALA A 1 -15.94 -4.40 -12.87
N TYR A 2 -15.10 -3.38 -13.06
CA TYR A 2 -13.69 -3.47 -12.70
C TYR A 2 -13.59 -3.49 -11.17
N SER A 3 -12.99 -4.54 -10.60
CA SER A 3 -12.76 -4.63 -9.16
C SER A 3 -11.89 -3.47 -8.71
N LEU A 4 -12.24 -2.82 -7.59
CA LEU A 4 -11.48 -1.71 -6.99
C LEU A 4 -9.99 -2.03 -6.80
N ALA A 5 -9.67 -3.31 -6.56
CA ALA A 5 -8.30 -3.80 -6.48
C ALA A 5 -7.52 -3.67 -7.81
N LEU A 6 -8.19 -3.83 -8.97
CA LEU A 6 -7.56 -3.65 -10.28
C LEU A 6 -7.26 -2.18 -10.58
N ILE A 7 -8.14 -1.27 -10.14
CA ILE A 7 -7.93 0.17 -10.28
C ILE A 7 -6.75 0.61 -9.42
N LEU A 8 -6.69 0.16 -8.15
CA LEU A 8 -5.55 0.43 -7.28
C LEU A 8 -4.24 -0.13 -7.86
N LYS A 9 -4.24 -1.37 -8.36
CA LYS A 9 -3.06 -1.97 -8.98
C LYS A 9 -2.61 -1.18 -10.22
N ALA A 10 -3.54 -0.78 -11.08
CA ALA A 10 -3.25 0.00 -12.28
C ALA A 10 -2.71 1.41 -11.94
N GLN A 11 -3.32 2.11 -10.99
CA GLN A 11 -2.85 3.43 -10.54
C GLN A 11 -1.46 3.40 -9.93
N TYR A 12 -1.11 2.27 -9.32
CA TYR A 12 0.18 2.05 -8.69
C TYR A 12 1.29 1.70 -9.69
N SER A 13 0.93 1.15 -10.85
CA SER A 13 1.85 0.87 -11.95
C SER A 13 2.08 2.07 -12.88
N ILE A 14 1.23 3.09 -12.85
CA ILE A 14 1.44 4.33 -13.59
C ILE A 14 2.43 5.18 -12.79
N ASP A 15 3.68 5.13 -13.21
CA ASP A 15 4.77 5.93 -12.66
C ASP A 15 4.76 7.31 -13.34
N SER A 16 4.08 8.27 -12.73
CA SER A 16 4.13 9.67 -13.16
C SER A 16 5.31 10.34 -12.46
N SER A 17 6.40 10.51 -13.22
CA SER A 17 7.62 11.24 -12.85
C SER A 17 7.38 12.73 -12.52
N SER A 18 6.13 13.20 -12.49
CA SER A 18 5.72 14.58 -12.21
C SER A 18 4.41 14.66 -11.41
N ASP A 19 4.12 13.68 -10.55
CA ASP A 19 2.94 13.72 -9.69
C ASP A 19 2.97 14.95 -8.78
N THR A 20 2.18 15.96 -9.16
CA THR A 20 1.96 17.11 -8.30
C THR A 20 1.13 16.63 -7.11
N TRP A 21 1.36 17.16 -5.90
CA TRP A 21 0.62 16.76 -4.71
C TRP A 21 -0.92 16.80 -4.90
N GLN A 22 -1.38 17.68 -5.79
CA GLN A 22 -2.78 17.82 -6.19
C GLN A 22 -3.33 16.58 -6.90
N ASP A 23 -2.52 15.96 -7.78
CA ASP A 23 -2.91 14.74 -8.50
C ASP A 23 -3.07 13.57 -7.53
N TYR A 24 -2.14 13.43 -6.58
CA TYR A 24 -2.26 12.44 -5.51
C TYR A 24 -3.53 12.66 -4.65
N GLY A 25 -3.74 13.91 -4.22
CA GLY A 25 -4.86 14.28 -3.33
C GLY A 25 -6.24 14.07 -3.96
N LEU A 26 -6.39 14.30 -5.26
CA LEU A 26 -7.67 14.15 -5.95
C LEU A 26 -7.90 12.72 -6.49
N LEU A 27 -6.87 12.05 -7.00
CA LEU A 27 -7.04 10.79 -7.74
C LEU A 27 -6.70 9.53 -6.96
N ARG A 28 -5.86 9.59 -5.92
CA ARG A 28 -5.42 8.39 -5.16
C ARG A 28 -5.98 8.39 -3.75
N PHE A 29 -5.85 9.51 -3.05
CA PHE A 29 -6.28 9.65 -1.65
C PHE A 29 -7.71 9.17 -1.34
N PRO A 30 -8.78 9.55 -2.07
CA PRO A 30 -10.13 9.08 -1.76
C PRO A 30 -10.28 7.56 -1.91
N PHE A 31 -9.61 6.94 -2.89
CA PHE A 31 -9.66 5.49 -3.09
C PHE A 31 -8.92 4.74 -1.99
N GLU A 32 -7.79 5.26 -1.52
CA GLU A 32 -7.03 4.69 -0.41
C GLU A 32 -7.82 4.76 0.90
N ILE A 33 -8.49 5.89 1.17
CA ILE A 33 -9.42 6.03 2.28
C ILE A 33 -10.51 4.96 2.18
N HIS A 34 -11.20 4.89 1.04
CA HIS A 34 -12.27 3.90 0.85
C HIS A 34 -11.79 2.46 1.00
N ALA A 35 -10.58 2.15 0.51
CA ALA A 35 -9.98 0.82 0.70
C ALA A 35 -9.80 0.50 2.19
N GLY A 36 -9.25 1.42 2.98
CA GLY A 36 -9.12 1.26 4.43
C GLY A 36 -10.47 1.02 5.12
N TRP A 37 -11.49 1.80 4.75
CA TRP A 37 -12.86 1.63 5.27
C TRP A 37 -13.49 0.30 4.90
N ILE A 38 -13.33 -0.15 3.65
CA ILE A 38 -13.87 -1.44 3.19
C ILE A 38 -13.23 -2.59 3.98
N VAL A 39 -11.92 -2.53 4.23
CA VAL A 39 -11.22 -3.53 5.05
C VAL A 39 -11.79 -3.56 6.47
N ALA A 40 -11.91 -2.40 7.12
CA ALA A 40 -12.49 -2.31 8.46
C ALA A 40 -13.93 -2.84 8.50
N ALA A 41 -14.78 -2.41 7.56
CA ALA A 41 -16.15 -2.85 7.44
C ALA A 41 -16.26 -4.36 7.18
N THR A 42 -15.32 -4.96 6.45
CA THR A 42 -15.32 -6.40 6.17
C THR A 42 -15.12 -7.21 7.45
N PHE A 43 -14.15 -6.85 8.29
CA PHE A 43 -13.94 -7.55 9.57
C PHE A 43 -15.10 -7.38 10.55
N VAL A 44 -15.69 -6.17 10.61
CA VAL A 44 -16.87 -5.91 11.45
C VAL A 44 -18.08 -6.70 10.95
N ASN A 45 -18.39 -6.64 9.65
CA ASN A 45 -19.51 -7.37 9.07
C ASN A 45 -19.32 -8.88 9.15
N PHE A 46 -18.10 -9.38 9.02
CA PHE A 46 -17.82 -10.81 9.22
C PHE A 46 -18.13 -11.24 10.66
N SER A 47 -17.79 -10.41 11.64
CA SER A 47 -18.14 -10.67 13.05
C SER A 47 -19.66 -10.65 13.27
N VAL A 48 -20.36 -9.66 12.72
CA VAL A 48 -21.84 -9.57 12.78
C VAL A 48 -22.51 -10.75 12.08
N PHE A 49 -21.96 -11.20 10.95
CA PHE A 49 -22.45 -12.36 10.22
C PHE A 49 -22.40 -13.63 11.09
N LEU A 50 -21.31 -13.86 11.82
CA LEU A 50 -21.24 -15.01 12.73
C LEU A 50 -22.22 -14.91 13.90
N VAL A 51 -22.47 -13.70 14.40
CA VAL A 51 -23.53 -13.47 15.41
C VAL A 51 -24.90 -13.86 14.85
N SER A 52 -25.17 -13.53 13.58
CA SER A 52 -26.44 -13.89 12.92
C SER A 52 -26.63 -15.41 12.76
N LEU A 53 -25.53 -16.18 12.71
CA LEU A 53 -25.55 -17.64 12.69
C LEU A 53 -25.66 -18.27 14.09
N ASN A 54 -25.86 -17.46 15.14
CA ASN A 54 -25.85 -17.92 16.54
C ASN A 54 -24.60 -18.71 16.91
N ALA A 55 -23.44 -18.30 16.39
CA ALA A 55 -22.17 -18.94 16.71
C ALA A 55 -21.87 -18.85 18.22
N TYR A 56 -21.22 -19.88 18.77
CA TYR A 56 -20.84 -19.92 20.18
C TYR A 56 -19.90 -18.75 20.55
N THR A 57 -20.00 -18.24 21.78
CA THR A 57 -19.19 -17.13 22.30
C THR A 57 -17.68 -17.35 22.11
N THR A 58 -17.20 -18.59 22.27
CA THR A 58 -15.79 -18.95 22.03
C THR A 58 -15.36 -18.70 20.59
N VAL A 59 -16.21 -19.05 19.61
CA VAL A 59 -15.94 -18.85 18.19
C VAL A 59 -15.90 -17.36 17.86
N LEU A 60 -16.87 -16.59 18.38
CA LEU A 60 -16.90 -15.14 18.19
C LEU A 60 -15.65 -14.46 18.76
N PHE A 61 -15.18 -14.90 19.93
CA PHE A 61 -13.95 -14.37 20.52
C PHE A 61 -12.71 -14.69 19.68
N VAL A 62 -12.56 -15.94 19.21
CA VAL A 62 -11.44 -16.34 18.33
C VAL A 62 -11.45 -15.51 17.06
N VAL A 63 -12.62 -15.32 16.45
CA VAL A 63 -12.74 -14.52 15.22
C VAL A 63 -12.44 -13.04 15.45
N ALA A 64 -12.84 -12.48 16.60
CA ALA A 64 -12.46 -11.12 16.96
C ALA A 64 -10.92 -10.98 17.04
N VAL A 65 -10.24 -11.93 17.69
CA VAL A 65 -8.76 -11.94 17.76
C VAL A 65 -8.13 -12.09 16.37
N LEU A 66 -8.61 -13.01 15.54
CA LEU A 66 -8.12 -13.19 14.18
C LEU A 66 -8.35 -11.92 13.32
N SER A 67 -9.45 -11.22 13.54
CA SER A 67 -9.74 -9.96 12.86
C SER A 67 -8.74 -8.87 13.23
N LEU A 68 -8.38 -8.75 14.52
CA LEU A 68 -7.34 -7.82 14.97
C LEU A 68 -5.98 -8.13 14.33
N ILE A 69 -5.61 -9.41 14.26
CA ILE A 69 -4.37 -9.85 13.60
C ILE A 69 -4.40 -9.51 12.10
N GLY A 70 -5.53 -9.77 11.43
CA GLY A 70 -5.72 -9.45 10.02
C GLY A 70 -5.57 -7.96 9.71
N ILE A 71 -6.12 -7.09 10.57
CA ILE A 71 -5.99 -5.64 10.45
C ILE A 71 -4.53 -5.19 10.54
N ILE A 72 -3.77 -5.69 11.52
CA ILE A 72 -2.33 -5.38 11.66
C ILE A 72 -1.56 -5.90 10.45
N ALA A 73 -1.87 -7.11 9.98
CA ALA A 73 -1.20 -7.70 8.83
C ALA A 73 -1.39 -6.84 7.59
N ILE A 74 -2.62 -6.38 7.31
CA ILE A 74 -2.92 -5.49 6.17
C ILE A 74 -2.21 -4.14 6.33
N ALA A 75 -2.25 -3.54 7.53
CA ALA A 75 -1.54 -2.30 7.82
C ALA A 75 -0.02 -2.44 7.56
N THR A 76 0.57 -3.54 8.00
CA THR A 76 2.01 -3.83 7.80
C THR A 76 2.31 -4.06 6.32
N LEU A 77 1.50 -4.85 5.61
CA LEU A 77 1.67 -5.08 4.17
C LEU A 77 1.60 -3.77 3.38
N SER A 78 0.67 -2.88 3.73
CA SER A 78 0.53 -1.58 3.06
C SER A 78 1.73 -0.63 3.24
N LEU A 79 2.48 -0.78 4.34
CA LEU A 79 3.63 0.07 4.66
C LEU A 79 4.96 -0.47 4.13
N TRP A 80 5.15 -1.80 4.09
CA TRP A 80 6.45 -2.40 3.78
C TRP A 80 6.52 -3.16 2.46
N TYR A 81 5.40 -3.71 1.97
CA TYR A 81 5.42 -4.56 0.78
C TYR A 81 5.19 -3.79 -0.54
N LEU A 82 4.60 -2.61 -0.43
CA LEU A 82 4.30 -1.72 -1.54
C LEU A 82 5.56 -0.90 -1.91
N ALA A 83 5.94 -0.88 -3.20
CA ALA A 83 7.06 -0.10 -3.75
C ALA A 83 7.16 1.37 -3.22
N LYS A 84 6.04 2.11 -3.26
CA LYS A 84 5.73 3.37 -2.59
C LYS A 84 4.83 3.09 -1.36
N PRO A 85 5.29 3.34 -0.13
CA PRO A 85 4.53 3.04 1.07
C PRO A 85 3.22 3.83 1.14
N ASN A 86 2.12 3.15 1.49
CA ASN A 86 0.82 3.79 1.67
C ASN A 86 0.56 4.07 3.16
N PHE A 87 0.52 5.35 3.53
CA PHE A 87 0.27 5.78 4.91
C PHE A 87 -1.21 5.98 5.25
N VAL A 88 -2.07 6.09 4.24
CA VAL A 88 -3.49 6.40 4.41
C VAL A 88 -4.25 5.20 4.96
N ILE A 89 -4.07 4.02 4.35
CA ILE A 89 -4.71 2.77 4.78
C ILE A 89 -4.44 2.46 6.27
N PRO A 90 -3.19 2.38 6.75
CA PRO A 90 -2.91 2.07 8.16
C PRO A 90 -3.42 3.17 9.09
N SER A 91 -3.46 4.44 8.66
CA SER A 91 -4.03 5.53 9.45
C SER A 91 -5.55 5.41 9.61
N VAL A 92 -6.27 5.04 8.55
CA VAL A 92 -7.71 4.78 8.59
C VAL A 92 -8.02 3.57 9.48
N LEU A 93 -7.20 2.51 9.39
CA LEU A 93 -7.35 1.32 10.25
C LEU A 93 -7.06 1.65 11.73
N ALA A 94 -6.04 2.46 12.02
CA ALA A 94 -5.75 2.92 13.38
C ALA A 94 -6.92 3.73 13.94
N TRP A 95 -7.48 4.66 13.15
CA TRP A 95 -8.66 5.43 13.52
C TRP A 95 -9.88 4.52 13.78
N ALA A 96 -10.11 3.51 12.94
CA ALA A 96 -11.19 2.54 13.15
C ALA A 96 -11.01 1.76 14.46
N MET A 97 -9.78 1.39 14.83
CA MET A 97 -9.48 0.73 16.10
C MET A 97 -9.71 1.64 17.33
N VAL A 98 -9.48 2.94 17.20
CA VAL A 98 -9.90 3.90 18.24
C VAL A 98 -11.42 3.88 18.38
N GLY A 99 -12.17 3.89 17.27
CA GLY A 99 -13.63 3.77 17.28
C GLY A 99 -14.11 2.53 18.03
N VAL A 100 -13.52 1.36 17.75
CA VAL A 100 -13.82 0.11 18.48
C VAL A 100 -13.53 0.23 19.97
N ALA A 101 -12.39 0.81 20.35
CA ALA A 101 -12.04 0.98 21.75
C ALA A 101 -12.99 1.94 22.50
N VAL A 102 -13.46 2.99 21.82
CA VAL A 102 -14.44 3.94 22.36
C VAL A 102 -15.80 3.27 22.52
N GLU A 103 -16.28 2.53 21.52
CA GLU A 103 -17.58 1.85 21.56
C GLU A 103 -17.62 0.77 22.67
N LEU A 104 -16.53 0.03 22.86
CA LEU A 104 -16.43 -0.97 23.92
C LEU A 104 -16.28 -0.38 25.34
N LYS A 105 -16.22 0.95 25.48
CA LYS A 105 -16.28 1.61 26.79
C LYS A 105 -17.70 1.57 27.37
N ASP A 106 -18.71 1.70 26.52
CA ASP A 106 -20.13 1.60 26.88
C ASP A 106 -20.84 0.61 25.93
N PRO A 107 -20.56 -0.70 26.06
CA PRO A 107 -20.98 -1.69 25.10
C PRO A 107 -22.51 -1.84 25.09
N MET A 108 -23.09 -2.00 23.91
CA MET A 108 -24.52 -2.28 23.76
C MET A 108 -24.94 -3.53 24.57
N GLN A 109 -26.16 -3.52 25.12
CA GLN A 109 -26.67 -4.58 26.00
C GLN A 109 -26.54 -5.99 25.41
N SER A 110 -26.66 -6.14 24.09
CA SER A 110 -26.50 -7.42 23.39
C SER A 110 -25.08 -8.01 23.52
N ILE A 111 -24.06 -7.16 23.59
CA ILE A 111 -22.66 -7.56 23.80
C ILE A 111 -22.46 -7.95 25.27
N PHE A 112 -23.02 -7.17 26.20
CA PHE A 112 -22.91 -7.43 27.64
C PHE A 112 -23.55 -8.77 28.05
N ASN A 113 -24.67 -9.13 27.40
CA ASN A 113 -25.34 -10.41 27.64
C ASN A 113 -24.56 -11.61 27.08
N GLN A 114 -23.69 -11.40 26.08
CA GLN A 114 -22.95 -12.48 25.41
C GLN A 114 -21.52 -12.65 25.92
N PHE A 115 -20.88 -11.57 26.36
CA PHE A 115 -19.47 -11.56 26.74
C PHE A 115 -19.29 -11.07 28.18
N THR A 116 -18.36 -11.70 28.89
CA THR A 116 -17.98 -11.23 30.23
C THR A 116 -17.32 -9.86 30.14
N GLY A 117 -17.47 -9.04 31.19
CA GLY A 117 -16.80 -7.74 31.27
C GLY A 117 -15.28 -7.82 31.12
N ARG A 118 -14.66 -8.95 31.51
CA ARG A 118 -13.22 -9.21 31.30
C ARG A 118 -12.90 -9.32 29.81
N THR A 119 -13.66 -10.11 29.05
CA THR A 119 -13.46 -10.27 27.60
C THR A 119 -13.59 -8.93 26.87
N ILE A 120 -14.63 -8.16 27.19
CA ILE A 120 -14.86 -6.83 26.60
C ILE A 120 -13.68 -5.90 26.90
N SER A 121 -13.24 -5.85 28.16
CA SER A 121 -12.10 -5.02 28.56
C SER A 121 -10.81 -5.43 27.84
N THR A 122 -10.54 -6.73 27.71
CA THR A 122 -9.38 -7.24 26.97
C THR A 122 -9.41 -6.80 25.50
N VAL A 123 -10.53 -6.99 24.80
CA VAL A 123 -10.65 -6.58 23.39
C VAL A 123 -10.50 -5.06 23.24
N ARG A 124 -11.09 -4.28 24.15
CA ARG A 124 -10.95 -2.82 24.18
C ARG A 124 -9.49 -2.38 24.33
N ILE A 125 -8.77 -2.93 25.30
CA ILE A 125 -7.36 -2.60 25.55
C ILE A 125 -6.51 -3.01 24.34
N SER A 126 -6.76 -4.20 23.78
CA SER A 126 -6.07 -4.66 22.58
C SER A 126 -6.31 -3.71 21.40
N ALA A 127 -7.55 -3.29 21.14
CA ALA A 127 -7.85 -2.35 20.05
C ALA A 127 -7.10 -1.02 20.24
N ALA A 128 -7.10 -0.44 21.44
CA ALA A 128 -6.37 0.79 21.73
C ALA A 128 -4.85 0.63 21.58
N PHE A 129 -4.29 -0.49 22.03
CA PHE A 129 -2.88 -0.82 21.87
C PHE A 129 -2.51 -0.93 20.38
N LEU A 130 -3.33 -1.62 19.59
CA LEU A 130 -3.09 -1.79 18.16
C LEU A 130 -3.24 -0.50 17.37
N ALA A 131 -4.19 0.38 17.74
CA ALA A 131 -4.27 1.71 17.17
C ALA A 131 -2.96 2.48 17.40
N THR A 132 -2.45 2.47 18.64
CA THR A 132 -1.21 3.13 19.01
C THR A 132 -0.02 2.54 18.25
N LEU A 133 0.07 1.21 18.17
CA LEU A 133 1.11 0.50 17.43
C LEU A 133 1.11 0.87 15.94
N MET A 134 -0.06 0.93 15.30
CA MET A 134 -0.19 1.34 13.90
C MET A 134 0.26 2.78 13.68
N CYS A 135 -0.09 3.71 14.57
CA CYS A 135 0.41 5.09 14.51
C CYS A 135 1.94 5.12 14.60
N VAL A 136 2.54 4.37 15.52
CA VAL A 136 4.01 4.29 15.65
C VAL A 136 4.64 3.71 14.39
N MET A 137 4.07 2.65 13.81
CA MET A 137 4.54 2.05 12.56
C MET A 137 4.55 3.05 11.40
N VAL A 138 3.48 3.84 11.25
CA VAL A 138 3.38 4.91 10.25
C VAL A 138 4.47 5.95 10.46
N LEU A 139 4.67 6.42 11.71
CA LEU A 139 5.68 7.42 12.04
C LEU A 139 7.11 6.92 11.79
N VAL A 140 7.43 5.69 12.21
CA VAL A 140 8.74 5.07 11.99
C VAL A 140 9.03 4.96 10.50
N ARG A 141 8.05 4.50 9.72
CA ARG A 141 8.23 4.36 8.26
C ARG A 141 8.38 5.72 7.58
N ALA A 142 7.61 6.72 7.98
CA ALA A 142 7.75 8.08 7.48
C ALA A 142 9.13 8.67 7.81
N ALA A 143 9.63 8.47 9.03
CA ALA A 143 10.96 8.93 9.45
C ALA A 143 12.08 8.25 8.65
N GLN A 144 11.96 6.94 8.38
CA GLN A 144 12.94 6.22 7.55
C GLN A 144 13.05 6.77 6.13
N LEU A 145 11.94 7.20 5.52
CA LEU A 145 11.98 7.81 4.18
C LEU A 145 12.63 9.19 4.20
N MET A 146 12.25 10.04 5.15
CA MET A 146 12.85 11.38 5.28
C MET A 146 14.37 11.31 5.55
N MET A 147 14.83 10.30 6.29
CA MET A 147 16.27 10.09 6.51
C MET A 147 17.01 9.52 5.29
N GLY A 148 16.33 8.74 4.45
CA GLY A 148 16.94 8.11 3.27
C GLY A 148 17.23 9.10 2.14
N GLU A 149 16.39 10.13 1.97
CA GLU A 149 16.55 11.13 0.91
C GLU A 149 17.74 12.07 1.18
N GLY A 150 18.07 12.34 2.45
CA GLY A 150 19.16 13.27 2.81
C GLY A 150 20.59 12.79 2.53
N HIS A 151 20.79 11.54 2.11
CA HIS A 151 22.14 11.01 1.86
C HIS A 151 22.60 11.11 0.40
N HIS A 152 21.69 11.32 -0.55
CA HIS A 152 22.03 11.33 -1.98
C HIS A 152 22.39 12.70 -2.56
N GLU A 153 22.16 13.80 -1.84
CA GLU A 153 22.42 15.16 -2.36
C GLU A 153 23.88 15.64 -2.20
N ASN A 154 24.78 14.86 -1.61
CA ASN A 154 26.17 15.31 -1.33
C ASN A 154 27.25 14.76 -2.27
N GLU A 155 26.91 14.01 -3.33
CA GLU A 155 27.90 13.35 -4.20
C GLU A 155 27.96 13.87 -5.65
N GLU A 156 27.12 14.83 -6.03
CA GLU A 156 27.17 15.49 -7.36
C GLU A 156 27.63 16.95 -7.26
N ASP A 157 28.89 17.17 -6.85
CA ASP A 157 29.55 18.47 -7.06
C ASP A 157 31.07 18.32 -7.24
N THR A 158 31.50 17.27 -7.97
CA THR A 158 32.85 17.25 -8.56
C THR A 158 32.76 17.81 -9.97
N PRO A 159 33.19 19.08 -10.22
CA PRO A 159 33.25 19.60 -11.57
C PRO A 159 34.20 18.73 -12.39
N ARG A 160 33.62 18.02 -13.36
CA ARG A 160 34.34 17.25 -14.37
C ARG A 160 35.14 18.27 -15.19
N GLN A 161 36.43 18.39 -14.88
CA GLN A 161 37.35 19.19 -15.67
C GLN A 161 37.27 18.76 -17.13
N GLU A 162 36.76 19.65 -17.96
CA GLU A 162 37.00 19.67 -19.40
C GLU A 162 38.50 19.90 -19.62
N GLY A 163 39.18 18.85 -20.08
CA GLY A 163 40.54 18.89 -20.62
C GLY A 163 40.66 17.74 -21.61
N SER A 164 40.26 17.96 -22.86
CA SER A 164 41.11 18.44 -23.97
C SER A 164 41.86 17.31 -24.67
N ALA A 165 41.48 17.14 -25.94
CA ALA A 165 42.24 16.58 -27.06
C ALA A 165 42.57 15.07 -27.06
N ALA A 166 41.82 14.32 -27.87
CA ALA A 166 42.40 13.44 -28.90
C ALA A 166 41.33 13.06 -29.93
N GLU A 167 41.34 13.84 -30.99
CA GLU A 167 40.92 13.53 -32.35
C GLU A 167 41.30 12.10 -32.78
N THR A 168 40.32 11.29 -33.21
CA THR A 168 40.49 10.31 -34.30
C THR A 168 39.16 10.07 -34.98
N GLU A 169 39.28 10.00 -36.30
CA GLU A 169 38.30 10.12 -37.37
C GLU A 169 37.22 9.03 -37.48
N PRO A 170 36.22 9.26 -38.37
CA PRO A 170 34.98 8.49 -38.44
C PRO A 170 35.11 7.27 -39.35
N THR A 171 34.61 6.12 -38.91
CA THR A 171 34.31 5.00 -39.80
C THR A 171 32.81 4.83 -39.87
N SER A 172 32.25 5.35 -40.95
CA SER A 172 30.89 5.09 -41.39
C SER A 172 30.76 3.62 -41.77
N ASP A 173 29.89 2.88 -41.08
CA ASP A 173 29.20 1.75 -41.68
C ASP A 173 27.70 2.02 -41.60
N PHE A 174 27.20 2.45 -42.75
CA PHE A 174 25.79 2.68 -43.05
C PHE A 174 25.05 1.34 -43.02
N VAL A 175 24.27 1.09 -41.97
CA VAL A 175 23.16 0.12 -42.05
C VAL A 175 22.00 0.83 -42.75
N LYS A 176 21.83 0.50 -44.03
CA LYS A 176 20.71 0.93 -44.87
C LYS A 176 19.45 0.17 -44.43
N VAL A 177 18.56 0.84 -43.70
CA VAL A 177 17.21 0.32 -43.42
C VAL A 177 16.31 0.73 -44.59
N GLU A 178 15.88 -0.24 -45.38
CA GLU A 178 14.94 -0.05 -46.49
C GLU A 178 13.52 -0.26 -45.92
N GLU A 179 12.73 0.82 -45.93
CA GLU A 179 11.35 0.84 -45.42
C GLU A 179 10.40 0.46 -46.56
N ASP A 180 9.92 -0.79 -46.56
CA ASP A 180 8.93 -1.28 -47.53
C ASP A 180 7.52 -0.79 -47.12
N LYS A 181 6.95 0.10 -47.92
CA LYS A 181 5.75 0.88 -47.56
C LYS A 181 4.41 0.23 -47.91
N ASP A 182 4.38 -1.04 -48.33
CA ASP A 182 3.15 -1.63 -48.87
C ASP A 182 2.55 -2.83 -48.11
N THR A 183 3.10 -3.21 -46.95
CA THR A 183 2.47 -4.26 -46.13
C THR A 183 2.62 -3.96 -44.65
N GLY A 184 1.56 -3.46 -44.01
CA GLY A 184 1.52 -3.12 -42.57
C GLY A 184 1.68 -4.31 -41.62
N LYS A 185 2.86 -4.94 -41.61
CA LYS A 185 3.30 -5.97 -40.68
C LYS A 185 4.82 -5.87 -40.48
N ASP A 186 5.23 -5.35 -39.33
CA ASP A 186 6.63 -5.33 -38.92
C ASP A 186 7.09 -6.73 -38.51
N PHE A 187 8.04 -7.31 -39.24
CA PHE A 187 8.78 -8.50 -38.82
C PHE A 187 10.26 -8.18 -38.67
N VAL A 188 10.79 -8.40 -37.47
CA VAL A 188 12.23 -8.34 -37.19
C VAL A 188 12.82 -9.70 -37.53
N LYS A 189 13.58 -9.78 -38.63
CA LYS A 189 14.35 -10.97 -39.00
C LYS A 189 15.75 -10.86 -38.38
N VAL A 190 16.05 -11.73 -37.42
CA VAL A 190 17.40 -11.89 -36.84
C VAL A 190 18.07 -13.08 -37.52
N GLU A 191 19.09 -12.84 -38.34
CA GLU A 191 19.96 -13.89 -38.84
C GLU A 191 21.11 -14.10 -37.84
N ALA A 192 21.27 -15.33 -37.36
CA ALA A 192 22.41 -15.76 -36.56
C ALA A 192 23.44 -16.40 -37.49
N GLU A 193 24.69 -15.96 -37.41
CA GLU A 193 25.80 -16.61 -38.10
C GLU A 193 26.14 -17.96 -37.44
N PRO A 194 26.46 -19.01 -38.23
CA PRO A 194 26.89 -20.29 -37.71
C PRO A 194 28.38 -20.27 -37.29
N VAL A 195 28.66 -20.98 -36.19
CA VAL A 195 29.97 -21.17 -35.54
C VAL A 195 30.92 -22.04 -36.36
#